data_AF-A0A1F4DFZ3-F1
#
_entry.id   AF-A0A1F4DFZ3-F1
#
_cell.length_a   1.000
_cell.length_b   1.000
_cell.length_c   1.000
_cell.angle_alpha   90.00
_cell.angle_beta   90.00
_cell.angle_gamma   90.00
#
_symmetry.space_group_name_H-M   'P 1'
#
loop_
_entity.id
_entity.type
_entity.pdbx_description
1 polymer ?
#
loop_
_entity_poly.entity_id
_entity_poly.type
_entity_poly.pdbx_seq_one_letter_code
_entity_poly.pdbx_strand_id
1 'polypeptide(L)'
;MAKINWSRVFLGGFIWVVAFNVVHMSAWFLLLESGWTSAFAALGRPWPQDLGTLALWLLLTFGGGILAIWAYAAVRPQYGPGPKTAAGVAVFLWLVGGVGPNVWFAHLLLLPTGLIVSNLAVEFVDFVVATILGAWLYKEQ
;
A
#
# COMPACT_ATOMS: atom_id res chain seq x y z
N MET A 1 22.29 4.68 18.13
CA MET A 1 21.05 4.60 17.32
C MET A 1 20.57 6.01 17.07
N ALA A 2 20.41 6.44 15.82
CA ALA A 2 19.81 7.75 15.54
C ALA A 2 18.39 7.78 16.12
N LYS A 3 18.02 8.88 16.79
CA LYS A 3 16.69 9.03 17.37
C LYS A 3 15.67 9.18 16.24
N ILE A 4 14.68 8.30 16.19
CA ILE A 4 13.58 8.40 15.22
C ILE A 4 12.75 9.65 15.53
N ASN A 5 12.61 10.52 14.54
CA ASN A 5 11.71 11.68 14.62
C ASN A 5 10.26 11.24 14.34
N TRP A 6 9.49 10.98 15.40
CA TRP A 6 8.10 10.52 15.28
C TRP A 6 7.17 11.54 14.61
N SER A 7 7.39 12.85 14.83
CA SER A 7 6.58 13.89 14.16
C SER A 7 6.71 13.78 12.64
N ARG A 8 7.92 13.53 12.13
CA ARG A 8 8.19 13.30 10.71
C ARG A 8 7.63 11.97 10.22
N VAL A 9 7.61 10.92 11.06
CA VAL A 9 6.97 9.64 10.73
C VAL A 9 5.48 9.83 10.52
N PHE A 10 4.79 10.51 11.43
CA PHE A 10 3.35 10.77 11.29
C PHE A 10 3.04 11.65 10.08
N LEU A 11 3.82 12.72 9.86
CA LEU A 11 3.63 13.58 8.69
C LEU A 11 3.87 12.83 7.37
N GLY A 12 4.95 12.07 7.28
CA GLY A 12 5.26 11.26 6.10
C GLY A 12 4.23 10.16 5.89
N GLY A 13 3.76 9.52 6.96
CA GLY A 13 2.72 8.50 6.92
C GLY A 13 1.39 9.07 6.43
N PHE A 14 1.01 10.28 6.84
CA PHE A 14 -0.17 10.95 6.30
C PHE A 14 -0.06 11.22 4.79
N ILE A 15 1.09 11.71 4.34
CA ILE A 15 1.37 11.93 2.91
C ILE A 15 1.31 10.61 2.15
N TRP A 16 1.87 9.55 2.73
CA TRP A 16 1.82 8.20 2.17
C TRP A 16 0.38 7.76 1.93
N VAL A 17 -0.51 7.93 2.91
CA VAL A 17 -1.92 7.50 2.82
C VAL A 17 -2.65 8.24 1.72
N VAL A 18 -2.46 9.55 1.64
CA VAL A 18 -3.07 10.37 0.60
C VAL A 18 -2.57 9.93 -0.77
N ALA A 19 -1.25 9.81 -0.94
CA ALA A 19 -0.65 9.39 -2.21
C ALA A 19 -1.13 7.99 -2.62
N PHE A 20 -1.08 7.02 -1.70
CA PHE A 20 -1.52 5.64 -1.93
C PHE A 20 -2.96 5.61 -2.40
N ASN A 21 -3.89 6.23 -1.67
CA ASN A 21 -5.30 6.19 -2.02
C ASN A 21 -5.61 6.95 -3.32
N VAL A 22 -4.90 8.04 -3.63
CA VAL A 22 -5.11 8.77 -4.90
C VAL A 22 -4.70 7.92 -6.10
N VAL A 23 -3.53 7.27 -6.06
CA VAL A 23 -3.07 6.40 -7.15
C VAL A 23 -3.96 5.16 -7.24
N HIS A 24 -4.23 4.53 -6.10
CA HIS A 24 -5.05 3.32 -6.05
C HIS A 24 -6.48 3.57 -6.54
N MET A 25 -7.12 4.66 -6.12
CA MET A 25 -8.48 5.01 -6.57
C MET A 25 -8.51 5.28 -8.08
N SER A 26 -7.48 5.93 -8.61
CA SER A 26 -7.38 6.17 -10.06
C SER A 26 -7.25 4.84 -10.82
N ALA A 27 -6.39 3.94 -10.35
CA ALA A 27 -6.22 2.62 -10.96
C ALA A 27 -7.44 1.71 -10.77
N TRP A 28 -8.16 1.85 -9.65
CA TRP A 28 -9.38 1.11 -9.36
C TRP A 28 -10.43 1.32 -10.45
N PHE A 29 -10.83 2.58 -10.68
CA PHE A 29 -11.86 2.92 -11.66
C PHE A 29 -11.44 2.64 -13.11
N LEU A 30 -10.13 2.71 -13.40
CA LEU A 30 -9.64 2.51 -14.77
C LEU A 30 -9.39 1.04 -15.13
N LEU A 31 -8.96 0.21 -14.16
CA LEU A 31 -8.39 -1.10 -14.45
C LEU A 31 -9.00 -2.26 -13.66
N LEU A 32 -9.48 -2.02 -12.43
CA LEU A 32 -9.75 -3.11 -11.47
C LEU A 32 -11.23 -3.31 -11.15
N GLU A 33 -12.04 -2.25 -11.15
CA GLU A 33 -13.43 -2.28 -10.66
C GLU A 33 -14.28 -3.35 -11.35
N SER A 34 -14.25 -3.40 -12.69
CA SER A 34 -15.05 -4.35 -13.48
C SER A 34 -14.62 -5.80 -13.24
N GLY A 35 -13.31 -6.04 -13.11
CA GLY A 35 -12.75 -7.35 -12.83
C GLY A 35 -13.14 -7.86 -11.45
N TRP A 36 -13.02 -7.02 -10.41
CA TRP A 36 -13.41 -7.39 -9.05
C TRP A 36 -14.91 -7.59 -8.89
N THR A 37 -15.72 -6.72 -9.49
CA THR A 37 -17.18 -6.82 -9.45
C THR A 37 -17.67 -8.10 -10.12
N SER A 38 -17.12 -8.45 -11.29
CA SER A 38 -17.48 -9.68 -12.01
C SER A 38 -17.00 -10.94 -11.28
N ALA A 39 -15.79 -10.92 -10.71
CA ALA A 39 -15.27 -12.06 -9.94
C ALA A 39 -16.12 -12.32 -8.68
N PHE A 40 -16.53 -11.28 -7.95
CA PHE A 40 -17.40 -11.44 -6.79
C PHE A 40 -18.81 -11.89 -7.17
N ALA A 41 -19.36 -11.36 -8.27
CA ALA A 41 -20.64 -11.83 -8.80
C ALA A 41 -20.61 -13.33 -9.15
N ALA A 42 -19.51 -13.84 -9.72
CA ALA A 42 -19.33 -15.26 -9.99
C ALA A 42 -19.30 -16.13 -8.71
N LEU A 43 -18.92 -15.54 -7.58
CA LEU A 43 -18.98 -16.17 -6.25
C LEU A 43 -20.36 -16.02 -5.59
N GLY A 44 -21.35 -15.44 -6.27
CA GLY A 44 -22.69 -15.18 -5.74
C GLY A 44 -22.71 -14.11 -4.65
N ARG A 45 -21.74 -13.20 -4.64
CA ARG A 45 -21.60 -12.15 -3.62
C ARG A 45 -21.48 -10.76 -4.27
N PRO A 46 -22.06 -9.72 -3.68
CA PRO A 46 -21.75 -8.35 -4.10
C PRO A 46 -20.33 -7.97 -3.67
N TRP A 47 -19.69 -7.09 -4.44
CA TRP A 47 -18.47 -6.43 -3.99
C TRP A 47 -18.78 -5.56 -2.76
N PRO A 48 -18.00 -5.65 -1.66
CA PRO A 48 -18.28 -4.88 -0.47
C PRO A 48 -18.01 -3.39 -0.69
N GLN A 49 -19.06 -2.57 -0.57
CA GLN A 49 -19.04 -1.11 -0.70
C GLN A 49 -19.62 -0.38 0.53
N ASP A 50 -19.74 -1.08 1.66
CA ASP A 50 -20.26 -0.49 2.89
C ASP A 50 -19.24 0.43 3.57
N LEU A 51 -19.75 1.35 4.39
CA LEU A 51 -18.93 2.31 5.14
C LEU A 51 -17.96 1.64 6.11
N GLY A 52 -18.29 0.45 6.63
CA GLY A 52 -17.43 -0.31 7.54
C GLY A 52 -16.19 -0.82 6.82
N THR A 53 -16.36 -1.41 5.63
CA THR A 53 -15.26 -1.86 4.78
C THR A 53 -14.35 -0.69 4.38
N LEU A 54 -14.93 0.45 3.99
CA LEU A 54 -14.15 1.66 3.67
C LEU A 54 -13.35 2.17 4.89
N ALA A 55 -13.97 2.19 6.08
CA ALA A 55 -13.30 2.63 7.29
C ALA A 55 -12.12 1.70 7.65
N LEU A 56 -12.31 0.38 7.55
CA LEU A 56 -11.24 -0.59 7.76
C LEU A 56 -10.10 -0.41 6.76
N TRP A 57 -10.41 -0.18 5.47
CA TRP A 57 -9.41 0.10 4.45
C TRP A 57 -8.58 1.36 4.77
N LEU A 58 -9.24 2.44 5.15
CA LEU A 58 -8.55 3.69 5.52
C LEU A 58 -7.68 3.51 6.77
N LEU A 59 -8.15 2.76 7.77
CA LEU A 59 -7.36 2.45 8.97
C LEU A 59 -6.12 1.60 8.64
N LEU A 60 -6.28 0.59 7.78
CA LEU A 60 -5.17 -0.26 7.34
C LEU A 60 -4.13 0.52 6.53
N THR A 61 -4.58 1.35 5.56
CA THR A 61 -3.67 2.19 4.78
C THR A 61 -2.98 3.24 5.67
N PHE A 62 -3.67 3.78 6.67
CA PHE A 62 -3.08 4.69 7.66
C PHE A 62 -1.99 4.04 8.50
N GLY A 63 -2.27 2.86 9.06
CA GLY A 63 -1.26 2.06 9.76
C GLY A 63 -0.09 1.68 8.85
N GLY A 64 -0.38 1.29 7.61
CA GLY A 64 0.60 0.95 6.58
C GLY A 64 1.52 2.11 6.23
N GLY A 65 0.98 3.32 6.08
CA GLY A 65 1.78 4.53 5.80
C GLY A 65 2.70 4.90 6.94
N ILE A 66 2.23 4.84 8.18
CA ILE A 66 3.09 5.04 9.36
C ILE A 66 4.19 3.98 9.40
N LEU A 67 3.84 2.71 9.18
CA LEU A 67 4.79 1.60 9.16
C LEU A 67 5.84 1.77 8.06
N ALA A 68 5.44 2.22 6.86
CA ALA A 68 6.34 2.46 5.74
C ALA A 68 7.37 3.54 6.05
N ILE A 69 6.93 4.67 6.61
CA ILE A 69 7.85 5.76 6.92
C ILE A 69 8.69 5.46 8.16
N TRP A 70 8.14 4.73 9.13
CA TRP A 70 8.92 4.22 10.25
C TRP A 70 10.00 3.22 9.80
N ALA A 71 9.66 2.29 8.90
CA ALA A 71 10.61 1.34 8.34
C ALA A 71 11.71 2.08 7.55
N TYR A 72 11.34 3.06 6.72
CA TYR A 72 12.30 3.95 6.06
C TYR A 72 13.21 4.65 7.07
N ALA A 73 12.65 5.26 8.11
CA ALA A 73 13.41 5.91 9.18
C ALA A 73 14.39 4.96 9.88
N ALA A 74 14.00 3.72 10.11
CA ALA A 74 14.81 2.71 10.79
C ALA A 74 15.99 2.23 9.93
N VAL A 75 15.80 2.08 8.62
CA VAL A 75 16.85 1.60 7.70
C VAL A 75 17.72 2.73 7.14
N ARG A 76 17.21 3.97 7.13
CA ARG A 76 17.91 5.15 6.58
C ARG A 76 19.33 5.38 7.13
N PRO A 77 19.65 5.17 8.43
CA PRO A 77 21.01 5.31 8.92
C PRO A 77 22.02 4.32 8.33
N GLN A 78 21.54 3.17 7.83
CA GLN A 78 22.38 2.09 7.30
C GLN A 78 22.53 2.18 5.77
N TYR A 79 21.43 2.47 5.07
CA TYR A 79 21.37 2.51 3.61
C TYR A 79 21.48 3.92 3.02
N GLY A 80 21.50 4.94 3.89
CA GLY A 80 21.52 6.35 3.50
C GLY A 80 20.14 6.90 3.11
N PRO A 81 20.02 8.23 3.03
CA PRO A 81 18.82 8.91 2.56
C PRO A 81 18.58 8.68 1.07
N GLY A 82 17.30 8.65 0.66
CA GLY A 82 16.91 8.85 -0.72
C GLY A 82 15.85 7.89 -1.25
N PRO A 83 15.44 8.11 -2.52
CA PRO A 83 14.36 7.35 -3.15
C PRO A 83 14.68 5.87 -3.34
N LYS A 84 15.97 5.49 -3.48
CA LYS A 84 16.39 4.09 -3.57
C LYS A 84 16.09 3.31 -2.28
N THR A 85 16.41 3.89 -1.12
CA THR A 85 16.12 3.30 0.19
C THR A 85 14.62 3.22 0.42
N ALA A 86 13.87 4.28 0.08
CA ALA A 86 12.41 4.28 0.16
C ALA A 86 11.77 3.21 -0.73
N ALA A 87 12.24 3.06 -1.97
CA ALA A 87 11.76 2.01 -2.89
C ALA A 87 12.08 0.60 -2.36
N GLY A 88 13.26 0.38 -1.77
CA GLY A 88 13.58 -0.91 -1.13
C GLY A 88 12.61 -1.28 -0.01
N VAL A 89 12.26 -0.30 0.84
CA VAL A 89 11.23 -0.48 1.89
C VAL A 89 9.86 -0.74 1.29
N ALA A 90 9.48 0.02 0.24
CA ALA A 90 8.21 -0.15 -0.44
C ALA A 90 8.06 -1.56 -1.03
N VAL A 91 9.09 -2.05 -1.71
CA VAL A 91 9.13 -3.41 -2.29
C VAL A 91 8.97 -4.46 -1.20
N PHE A 92 9.69 -4.31 -0.08
CA PHE A 92 9.58 -5.24 1.04
C PHE A 92 8.16 -5.26 1.62
N LEU A 93 7.57 -4.09 1.87
CA LEU A 93 6.22 -4.00 2.42
C LEU A 93 5.16 -4.46 1.43
N TRP A 94 5.35 -4.23 0.13
CA TRP A 94 4.48 -4.77 -0.91
C TRP A 94 4.56 -6.29 -0.98
N LEU A 95 5.74 -6.91 -0.86
CA LEU A 95 5.88 -8.37 -0.82
C LEU A 95 5.13 -8.98 0.39
N VAL A 96 5.31 -8.39 1.57
CA VAL A 96 4.76 -8.94 2.82
C VAL A 96 3.26 -8.62 2.97
N GLY A 97 2.87 -7.38 2.68
CA GLY A 97 1.51 -6.88 2.91
C GLY A 97 0.60 -6.91 1.68
N GLY A 98 1.15 -6.86 0.46
CA GLY A 98 0.39 -6.93 -0.79
C GLY A 98 0.35 -8.35 -1.33
N VAL A 99 1.51 -8.89 -1.73
CA VAL A 99 1.61 -10.18 -2.44
C VAL A 99 1.10 -11.34 -1.61
N GLY A 100 1.60 -11.51 -0.38
CA GLY A 100 1.24 -12.64 0.48
C GLY A 100 -0.27 -12.81 0.67
N PRO A 101 -0.98 -11.77 1.18
CA PRO A 101 -2.43 -11.84 1.38
C PRO A 101 -3.20 -12.04 0.07
N ASN A 102 -2.87 -11.28 -0.99
CA ASN A 102 -3.57 -11.38 -2.27
C ASN A 102 -3.45 -12.78 -2.89
N VAL A 103 -2.25 -13.37 -2.88
CA VAL A 103 -2.05 -14.73 -3.40
C VAL A 103 -2.81 -15.76 -2.56
N TRP A 104 -2.78 -15.64 -1.24
CA TRP A 104 -3.51 -16.54 -0.35
C TRP A 104 -5.03 -16.49 -0.59
N PHE A 105 -5.62 -15.29 -0.58
CA PHE A 105 -7.05 -15.12 -0.81
C PHE A 105 -7.48 -15.47 -2.23
N ALA A 106 -6.63 -15.19 -3.24
CA ALA A 106 -6.89 -15.60 -4.61
C ALA A 106 -7.10 -17.10 -4.76
N HIS A 107 -6.26 -17.90 -4.10
CA HIS A 107 -6.38 -19.36 -4.11
C HIS A 107 -7.64 -19.81 -3.35
N LEU A 108 -7.93 -19.21 -2.20
CA LEU A 108 -9.13 -19.56 -1.41
C LEU A 108 -10.44 -19.20 -2.11
N LEU A 109 -10.46 -18.09 -2.83
CA LEU A 109 -11.65 -17.55 -3.49
C LEU A 109 -11.72 -17.89 -4.99
N LEU A 110 -10.80 -18.72 -5.50
CA LEU A 110 -10.71 -19.13 -6.90
C LEU A 110 -10.78 -17.94 -7.89
N LEU A 111 -10.12 -16.83 -7.53
CA LEU A 111 -10.17 -15.60 -8.31
C LEU A 111 -9.35 -15.72 -9.60
N PRO A 112 -9.74 -15.04 -10.70
CA PRO A 112 -9.00 -15.09 -11.95
C PRO A 112 -7.55 -14.61 -11.77
N THR A 113 -6.57 -15.40 -12.20
CA THR A 113 -5.15 -15.07 -12.05
C THR A 113 -4.78 -13.73 -12.68
N GLY A 114 -5.36 -13.40 -13.85
CA GLY A 114 -5.13 -12.12 -14.52
C GLY A 114 -5.58 -10.91 -13.68
N LEU A 115 -6.69 -11.03 -12.95
CA LEU A 115 -7.17 -9.98 -12.05
C LEU A 115 -6.19 -9.75 -10.90
N ILE A 116 -5.70 -10.84 -10.30
CA ILE A 116 -4.75 -10.78 -9.18
C ILE A 116 -3.43 -10.18 -9.62
N VAL A 117 -2.91 -10.57 -10.78
CA VAL A 117 -1.67 -10.00 -11.33
C VAL A 117 -1.82 -8.50 -11.58
N SER A 118 -2.94 -8.06 -12.16
CA SER A 118 -3.24 -6.64 -12.35
C SER A 118 -3.34 -5.88 -11.03
N ASN A 119 -4.01 -6.44 -10.03
CA ASN A 119 -4.12 -5.84 -8.70
C ASN A 119 -2.73 -5.67 -8.05
N LEU A 120 -1.91 -6.72 -8.09
CA LEU A 120 -0.56 -6.69 -7.54
C LEU A 120 0.36 -5.68 -8.25
N ALA A 121 0.21 -5.52 -9.56
CA ALA A 121 0.97 -4.54 -10.33
C ALA A 121 0.57 -3.10 -9.95
N VAL A 122 -0.73 -2.84 -9.76
CA VAL A 122 -1.23 -1.56 -9.27
C VAL A 122 -0.71 -1.28 -7.86
N GLU A 123 -0.90 -2.22 -6.93
CA GLU A 123 -0.40 -2.08 -5.55
C GLU A 123 1.11 -1.83 -5.53
N PHE A 124 1.89 -2.49 -6.38
CA PHE A 124 3.33 -2.26 -6.45
C PHE A 124 3.65 -0.79 -6.74
N VAL A 125 2.97 -0.20 -7.72
CA VAL A 125 3.12 1.21 -8.06
C VAL A 125 2.67 2.10 -6.91
N ASP A 126 1.52 1.80 -6.29
CA ASP A 126 0.99 2.55 -5.16
C ASP A 126 1.98 2.60 -4.00
N PHE A 127 2.50 1.44 -3.58
CA PHE A 127 3.47 1.32 -2.50
C PHE A 127 4.75 2.11 -2.80
N VAL A 128 5.30 1.97 -4.01
CA VAL A 128 6.56 2.65 -4.38
C VAL A 128 6.36 4.17 -4.40
N VAL A 129 5.32 4.66 -5.07
CA VAL A 129 5.03 6.09 -5.20
C VAL A 129 4.73 6.69 -3.83
N ALA A 130 3.85 6.08 -3.05
CA ALA A 130 3.47 6.57 -1.73
C ALA A 130 4.65 6.59 -0.75
N THR A 131 5.50 5.55 -0.77
CA THR A 131 6.67 5.47 0.13
C THR A 131 7.73 6.50 -0.24
N ILE A 132 7.99 6.73 -1.52
CA ILE A 132 8.92 7.78 -1.95
C ILE A 132 8.40 9.16 -1.53
N LEU A 133 7.12 9.46 -1.76
CA LEU A 133 6.52 10.75 -1.41
C LEU A 133 6.48 10.99 0.11
N GLY A 134 6.07 9.99 0.89
CA GLY A 134 6.06 10.10 2.34
C GLY A 134 7.46 10.19 2.95
N ALA A 135 8.45 9.50 2.37
CA ALA A 135 9.84 9.56 2.82
C ALA A 135 10.53 10.88 2.46
N TRP A 136 10.05 11.61 1.45
CA TRP A 136 10.69 12.83 0.94
C TRP A 136 10.85 13.92 2.01
N LEU A 137 9.87 14.05 2.91
CA LEU A 137 9.91 15.04 3.99
C LEU A 137 10.57 14.53 5.27
N TYR A 138 10.99 13.27 5.33
CA TYR A 138 11.58 12.68 6.53
C TYR A 138 13.02 13.15 6.74
N LYS A 139 13.29 13.66 7.94
CA LYS A 139 14.62 14.06 8.44
C LYS A 139 14.74 13.65 9.91
N GLU A 140 15.95 13.38 10.40
CA GLU A 140 16.15 13.04 11.83
C GLU A 140 15.91 14.24 12.75
N GLN A 141 16.05 15.47 12.23
CA GLN A 141 15.83 16.73 12.95
C GLN A 141 14.51 17.38 12.54
#